data_AF-A0A4R8WTH7-F1
#
_entry.id   AF-A0A4R8WTH7-F1
#
_cell.length_a   1.000
_cell.length_b   1.000
_cell.length_c   1.000
_cell.angle_alpha   90.00
_cell.angle_beta   90.00
_cell.angle_gamma   90.00
#
_symmetry.space_group_name_H-M   'P 1'
#
loop_
_entity.id
_entity.type
_entity.pdbx_description
1 polymer ?
#
loop_
_entity_poly.entity_id
_entity_poly.type
_entity_poly.pdbx_seq_one_letter_code
_entity_poly.pdbx_strand_id
1 'polypeptide(L)'
;MFCSQRKLGLPVVLAVSMVLVGCAPSFPSPTPAPTSTSASTPTASPTASPSAPGTDSATPPPDDATATPQPGDRVLSARISYGWAWPGPGQPATIGHDIAVPIAPPPSPPLPSLTSIGAGAHPLASPPYDQLSFRFEGGFPGYELEYVPVLTGDASGLTIPMDGTDSILRVVFRLAQAHTEDGISSVLEAPREAVGLAAITRYAPAGDFEGTVTYGIGVGHPVPSTVNTAVRVYEVERIEQGRHLYVVAVQVDASPWR
;
A
#
# COMPACT_ATOMS: atom_id res chain seq x y z
N MET A 1 57.34 29.61 -11.90
CA MET A 1 56.74 30.68 -11.07
C MET A 1 55.36 30.18 -10.67
N PHE A 2 55.10 30.06 -9.35
CA PHE A 2 53.91 29.51 -8.65
C PHE A 2 53.59 28.03 -8.91
N CYS A 3 53.87 27.04 -8.05
CA CYS A 3 53.68 26.85 -6.59
C CYS A 3 52.21 26.82 -6.16
N SER A 4 51.66 25.62 -5.95
CA SER A 4 50.45 25.42 -5.13
C SER A 4 50.54 24.08 -4.40
N GLN A 5 50.93 24.16 -3.14
CA GLN A 5 50.88 23.10 -2.13
C GLN A 5 49.44 23.05 -1.58
N ARG A 6 48.78 21.89 -1.66
CA ARG A 6 47.58 21.61 -0.86
C ARG A 6 47.87 20.48 0.12
N LYS A 7 47.87 20.86 1.39
CA LYS A 7 48.03 20.02 2.58
C LYS A 7 46.84 19.05 2.66
N LEU A 8 47.11 17.75 2.69
CA LEU A 8 46.13 16.76 3.14
C LEU A 8 46.29 16.59 4.66
N GLY A 9 45.27 17.02 5.39
CA GLY A 9 45.15 16.79 6.83
C GLY A 9 44.76 15.33 7.10
N LEU A 10 45.46 14.74 8.07
CA LEU A 10 45.22 13.43 8.64
C LEU A 10 43.95 13.48 9.54
N PRO A 11 42.94 12.61 9.40
CA PRO A 11 41.90 12.48 10.41
C PRO A 11 42.38 11.55 11.54
N VAL A 12 42.46 12.11 12.75
CA VAL A 12 42.63 11.37 14.00
C VAL A 12 41.30 10.66 14.31
N VAL A 13 41.34 9.34 14.34
CA VAL A 13 40.23 8.50 14.82
C VAL A 13 40.32 8.44 16.35
N LEU A 14 39.36 9.04 17.04
CA LEU A 14 39.19 8.87 18.49
C LEU A 14 37.99 7.94 18.71
N ALA A 15 38.27 6.71 19.11
CA ALA A 15 37.32 5.78 19.71
C ALA A 15 37.16 6.09 21.21
N VAL A 16 36.22 5.39 21.87
CA VAL A 16 35.89 5.34 23.33
C VAL A 16 34.62 6.14 23.66
N SER A 17 33.62 5.67 24.42
CA SER A 17 33.22 4.35 24.91
C SER A 17 31.76 4.41 25.37
N MET A 18 31.14 3.25 25.34
CA MET A 18 29.79 2.87 25.77
C MET A 18 29.62 2.99 27.30
N VAL A 19 28.50 3.56 27.78
CA VAL A 19 27.99 3.34 29.15
C VAL A 19 26.48 3.13 29.05
N LEU A 20 26.03 1.88 29.24
CA LEU A 20 24.63 1.54 29.47
C LEU A 20 24.30 1.68 30.96
N VAL A 21 23.30 2.50 31.28
CA VAL A 21 22.63 2.48 32.58
C VAL A 21 21.28 1.80 32.38
N GLY A 22 21.12 0.64 33.01
CA GLY A 22 19.87 -0.10 33.06
C GLY A 22 18.97 0.42 34.19
N CYS A 23 17.70 0.66 33.86
CA CYS A 23 16.61 0.77 34.83
C CYS A 23 15.53 -0.23 34.41
N ALA A 24 15.34 -1.26 35.22
CA ALA A 24 14.24 -2.22 35.09
C ALA A 24 13.03 -1.72 35.90
N PRO A 25 11.85 -1.58 35.30
CA PRO A 25 10.61 -1.44 36.05
C PRO A 25 9.98 -2.79 36.37
N SER A 26 9.59 -2.94 37.64
CA SER A 26 8.93 -4.10 38.24
C SER A 26 7.49 -4.25 37.74
N PHE A 27 7.12 -5.45 37.30
CA PHE A 27 5.73 -5.80 36.96
C PHE A 27 4.96 -6.29 38.20
N PRO A 28 3.74 -5.82 38.47
CA PRO A 28 2.84 -6.45 39.43
C PRO A 28 2.04 -7.61 38.82
N SER A 29 1.88 -8.68 39.59
CA SER A 29 1.12 -9.90 39.28
C SER A 29 -0.40 -9.68 39.14
N PRO A 30 -1.13 -10.48 38.34
CA PRO A 30 -2.59 -10.45 38.28
C PRO A 30 -3.25 -11.47 39.25
N THR A 31 -4.42 -11.14 39.78
CA THR A 31 -5.37 -12.08 40.42
C THR A 31 -6.81 -11.55 40.22
N PRO A 32 -7.86 -12.36 40.41
CA PRO A 32 -8.58 -13.08 39.37
C PRO A 32 -9.99 -12.50 39.08
N ALA A 33 -10.59 -12.96 37.99
CA ALA A 33 -11.97 -12.69 37.59
C ALA A 33 -13.01 -13.21 38.59
N PRO A 34 -14.24 -12.66 38.53
CA PRO A 34 -15.40 -13.52 38.56
C PRO A 34 -16.42 -13.30 37.43
N THR A 35 -16.98 -14.44 37.06
CA THR A 35 -18.14 -14.81 36.24
C THR A 35 -19.42 -14.00 36.38
N SER A 36 -20.16 -13.85 35.28
CA SER A 36 -21.64 -14.01 35.11
C SER A 36 -22.04 -13.35 33.77
N THR A 37 -23.03 -13.74 32.98
CA THR A 37 -24.06 -14.78 32.99
C THR A 37 -24.63 -14.81 31.56
N SER A 38 -24.87 -16.01 31.02
CA SER A 38 -25.57 -16.20 29.75
C SER A 38 -27.05 -15.85 29.86
N ALA A 39 -27.61 -15.23 28.82
CA ALA A 39 -29.04 -15.26 28.53
C ALA A 39 -29.25 -15.35 27.02
N SER A 40 -29.91 -16.42 26.61
CA SER A 40 -30.24 -16.80 25.23
C SER A 40 -31.75 -16.71 25.00
N THR A 41 -32.13 -16.72 23.70
CA THR A 41 -33.45 -16.92 23.04
C THR A 41 -34.07 -15.67 22.36
N PRO A 42 -34.96 -15.83 21.34
CA PRO A 42 -34.85 -16.70 20.15
C PRO A 42 -35.32 -16.01 18.82
N THR A 43 -35.03 -16.68 17.70
CA THR A 43 -35.81 -16.87 16.44
C THR A 43 -36.63 -15.73 15.81
N ALA A 44 -36.32 -15.41 14.54
CA ALA A 44 -37.30 -15.33 13.44
C ALA A 44 -36.63 -15.35 12.05
N SER A 45 -37.06 -16.28 11.19
CA SER A 45 -36.88 -16.28 9.72
C SER A 45 -38.02 -15.53 9.04
N PRO A 46 -37.79 -14.96 7.85
CA PRO A 46 -38.65 -15.27 6.69
C PRO A 46 -37.84 -15.50 5.40
N THR A 47 -38.02 -16.63 4.72
CA THR A 47 -38.92 -16.83 3.56
C THR A 47 -38.54 -16.00 2.33
N ALA A 48 -37.90 -16.67 1.36
CA ALA A 48 -37.65 -16.20 0.00
C ALA A 48 -38.86 -16.45 -0.91
N SER A 49 -39.07 -15.56 -1.89
CA SER A 49 -39.84 -15.84 -3.10
C SER A 49 -39.31 -14.98 -4.26
N PRO A 50 -39.26 -15.49 -5.51
CA PRO A 50 -38.46 -14.91 -6.59
C PRO A 50 -39.27 -13.99 -7.51
N SER A 51 -38.60 -12.98 -8.08
CA SER A 51 -39.05 -12.26 -9.29
C SER A 51 -37.86 -11.99 -10.20
N ALA A 52 -38.01 -12.36 -11.47
CA ALA A 52 -37.05 -12.13 -12.57
C ALA A 52 -37.36 -10.78 -13.28
N PRO A 53 -36.78 -10.50 -14.48
CA PRO A 53 -35.49 -9.85 -14.67
C PRO A 53 -35.63 -8.44 -15.26
N GLY A 54 -34.74 -7.52 -14.87
CA GLY A 54 -34.59 -6.20 -15.48
C GLY A 54 -33.19 -6.04 -16.08
N THR A 55 -33.14 -5.83 -17.39
CA THR A 55 -32.01 -5.41 -18.21
C THR A 55 -31.53 -4.00 -17.82
N ASP A 56 -30.23 -3.82 -17.54
CA ASP A 56 -29.31 -2.95 -18.29
C ASP A 56 -27.98 -2.66 -17.56
N SER A 57 -26.89 -2.98 -18.26
CA SER A 57 -25.61 -2.24 -18.38
C SER A 57 -24.88 -1.71 -17.14
N ALA A 58 -23.97 -2.54 -16.60
CA ALA A 58 -22.53 -2.27 -16.43
C ALA A 58 -21.93 -3.46 -15.68
N THR A 59 -21.07 -4.25 -16.34
CA THR A 59 -20.41 -5.38 -15.68
C THR A 59 -19.39 -4.84 -14.67
N PRO A 60 -19.56 -5.06 -13.35
CA PRO A 60 -18.49 -4.80 -12.39
C PRO A 60 -17.34 -5.79 -12.65
N PRO A 61 -16.07 -5.37 -12.53
CA PRO A 61 -14.94 -6.29 -12.69
C PRO A 61 -15.07 -7.44 -11.68
N PRO A 62 -14.95 -8.71 -12.10
CA PRO A 62 -14.87 -9.81 -11.15
C PRO A 62 -13.47 -9.82 -10.53
N ASP A 63 -13.43 -10.15 -9.24
CA ASP A 63 -12.26 -10.52 -8.43
C ASP A 63 -11.41 -9.39 -7.82
N ASP A 64 -12.06 -8.36 -7.28
CA ASP A 64 -11.64 -7.84 -5.96
C ASP A 64 -12.54 -8.57 -4.96
N ALA A 65 -12.02 -9.45 -4.11
CA ALA A 65 -12.81 -10.10 -3.07
C ALA A 65 -13.16 -9.10 -1.95
N THR A 66 -13.78 -7.99 -2.33
CA THR A 66 -14.50 -7.11 -1.43
C THR A 66 -15.81 -7.82 -1.10
N ALA A 67 -16.21 -7.79 0.17
CA ALA A 67 -17.52 -8.26 0.60
C ALA A 67 -18.63 -7.80 -0.36
N THR A 68 -19.70 -8.60 -0.49
CA THR A 68 -20.87 -8.22 -1.30
C THR A 68 -21.28 -6.77 -0.97
N PRO A 69 -21.46 -5.90 -1.99
CA PRO A 69 -21.76 -4.49 -1.77
C PRO A 69 -22.92 -4.31 -0.79
N GLN A 70 -22.69 -3.55 0.28
CA GLN A 70 -23.73 -3.26 1.26
C GLN A 70 -24.59 -2.08 0.78
N PRO A 71 -25.85 -1.98 1.25
CA PRO A 71 -26.68 -0.81 1.00
C PRO A 71 -25.96 0.47 1.43
N GLY A 72 -25.74 1.40 0.48
CA GLY A 72 -25.03 2.65 0.71
C GLY A 72 -23.65 2.71 0.08
N ASP A 73 -23.10 1.57 -0.34
CA ASP A 73 -21.85 1.52 -1.08
C ASP A 73 -22.03 2.09 -2.48
N ARG A 74 -21.16 3.01 -2.89
CA ARG A 74 -21.19 3.58 -4.24
C ARG A 74 -19.83 4.08 -4.68
N VAL A 75 -19.55 3.97 -5.97
CA VAL A 75 -18.39 4.63 -6.60
C VAL A 75 -18.78 6.08 -6.90
N LEU A 76 -17.98 7.03 -6.42
CA LEU A 76 -18.16 8.46 -6.66
C LEU A 76 -17.41 8.92 -7.90
N SER A 77 -16.16 8.46 -8.05
CA SER A 77 -15.33 8.76 -9.22
C SER A 77 -14.39 7.59 -9.52
N ALA A 78 -14.06 7.41 -10.79
CA ALA A 78 -13.06 6.45 -11.24
C ALA A 78 -12.33 7.03 -12.45
N ARG A 79 -10.99 7.04 -12.43
CA ARG A 79 -10.17 7.55 -13.54
C ARG A 79 -8.87 6.79 -13.68
N ILE A 80 -8.33 6.80 -14.90
CA ILE A 80 -6.95 6.39 -15.16
C ILE A 80 -6.06 7.61 -14.90
N SER A 81 -5.22 7.53 -13.88
CA SER A 81 -4.25 8.59 -13.53
C SER A 81 -2.91 8.41 -14.25
N TYR A 82 -2.57 7.16 -14.59
CA TYR A 82 -1.39 6.81 -15.39
C TYR A 82 -1.76 5.66 -16.34
N GLY A 83 -1.61 5.86 -17.64
CA GLY A 83 -1.91 4.84 -18.66
C GLY A 83 -0.82 3.78 -18.76
N TRP A 84 -1.09 2.70 -19.52
CA TRP A 84 -0.11 1.64 -19.77
C TRP A 84 1.21 2.18 -20.32
N ALA A 85 2.22 2.23 -19.46
CA ALA A 85 3.56 2.67 -19.78
C ALA A 85 4.56 2.09 -18.77
N TRP A 86 5.84 2.12 -19.13
CA TRP A 86 6.92 1.60 -18.30
C TRP A 86 7.63 2.74 -17.56
N PRO A 87 7.41 2.91 -16.24
CA PRO A 87 8.12 3.91 -15.44
C PRO A 87 9.52 3.39 -15.08
N GLY A 88 10.43 3.38 -16.06
CA GLY A 88 11.77 2.81 -15.91
C GLY A 88 12.70 3.59 -14.95
N PRO A 89 13.90 3.04 -14.65
CA PRO A 89 14.88 3.71 -13.80
C PRO A 89 15.25 5.11 -14.31
N GLY A 90 15.20 6.11 -13.43
CA GLY A 90 15.46 7.52 -13.76
C GLY A 90 14.36 8.18 -14.60
N GLN A 91 13.23 7.52 -14.82
CA GLN A 91 12.05 8.03 -15.52
C GLN A 91 10.78 7.73 -14.72
N PRO A 92 10.66 8.27 -13.49
CA PRO A 92 9.50 8.00 -12.64
C PRO A 92 8.22 8.59 -13.24
N ALA A 93 7.10 7.91 -13.01
CA ALA A 93 5.77 8.46 -13.24
C ALA A 93 5.30 9.18 -11.97
N THR A 94 5.09 10.49 -12.03
CA THR A 94 4.64 11.30 -10.88
C THR A 94 3.22 11.79 -11.07
N ILE A 95 2.36 11.49 -10.10
CA ILE A 95 0.97 11.94 -10.04
C ILE A 95 0.83 12.80 -8.77
N GLY A 96 0.49 14.07 -8.95
CA GLY A 96 0.29 15.01 -7.84
C GLY A 96 -1.19 15.09 -7.42
N HIS A 97 -1.41 15.29 -6.13
CA HIS A 97 -2.71 15.64 -5.55
C HIS A 97 -2.55 16.76 -4.55
N ASP A 98 -3.43 17.75 -4.62
CA ASP A 98 -3.49 18.83 -3.65
C ASP A 98 -4.30 18.36 -2.45
N ILE A 99 -3.62 18.11 -1.33
CA ILE A 99 -4.30 17.85 -0.05
C ILE A 99 -4.35 19.17 0.69
N ALA A 100 -5.55 19.75 0.72
CA ALA A 100 -5.83 20.84 1.64
C ALA A 100 -5.84 20.26 3.05
N VAL A 101 -4.73 20.39 3.77
CA VAL A 101 -4.67 20.01 5.20
C VAL A 101 -5.79 20.79 5.90
N PRO A 102 -6.81 20.11 6.43
CA PRO A 102 -7.88 20.81 7.11
C PRO A 102 -7.27 21.55 8.30
N ILE A 103 -7.61 22.83 8.50
CA ILE A 103 -7.52 23.45 9.83
C ILE A 103 -8.69 22.89 10.68
N ALA A 104 -8.88 21.57 10.67
CA ALA A 104 -9.87 20.91 11.47
C ALA A 104 -9.27 20.64 12.84
N PRO A 105 -10.01 20.85 13.94
CA PRO A 105 -9.60 20.37 15.24
C PRO A 105 -9.39 18.84 15.18
N PRO A 106 -8.42 18.29 15.92
CA PRO A 106 -8.27 16.84 16.10
C PRO A 106 -9.63 16.16 16.38
N PRO A 107 -9.87 14.93 15.88
CA PRO A 107 -8.87 13.87 15.70
C PRO A 107 -8.63 13.37 14.26
N SER A 108 -9.10 14.03 13.20
CA SER A 108 -8.90 13.50 11.83
C SER A 108 -7.40 13.53 11.46
N PRO A 109 -6.83 12.44 10.90
CA PRO A 109 -5.45 12.44 10.43
C PRO A 109 -5.22 13.59 9.44
N PRO A 110 -4.15 14.40 9.62
CA PRO A 110 -3.89 15.52 8.74
C PRO A 110 -3.47 15.07 7.33
N LEU A 111 -2.99 13.82 7.21
CA LEU A 111 -2.59 13.20 5.95
C LEU A 111 -3.50 12.03 5.60
N PRO A 112 -3.72 11.75 4.30
CA PRO A 112 -4.23 10.48 3.84
C PRO A 112 -3.61 9.28 4.56
N SER A 113 -4.45 8.49 5.21
CA SER A 113 -4.02 7.33 6.00
C SER A 113 -4.28 6.05 5.20
N LEU A 114 -3.24 5.26 4.96
CA LEU A 114 -3.36 3.95 4.32
C LEU A 114 -4.02 2.97 5.30
N THR A 115 -5.18 2.42 4.93
CA THR A 115 -5.96 1.55 5.81
C THR A 115 -6.06 0.12 5.34
N SER A 116 -5.87 -0.15 4.04
CA SER A 116 -5.82 -1.52 3.54
C SER A 116 -5.05 -1.65 2.23
N ILE A 117 -4.56 -2.87 2.00
CA ILE A 117 -3.95 -3.31 0.76
C ILE A 117 -4.77 -4.47 0.21
N GLY A 118 -5.00 -4.51 -1.10
CA GLY A 118 -5.69 -5.58 -1.79
C GLY A 118 -4.86 -6.10 -2.95
N ALA A 119 -5.02 -7.37 -3.31
CA ALA A 119 -4.41 -7.98 -4.49
C ALA A 119 -5.43 -8.82 -5.25
N GLY A 120 -5.38 -8.78 -6.58
CA GLY A 120 -6.29 -9.53 -7.45
C GLY A 120 -5.74 -9.74 -8.85
N ALA A 121 -6.10 -10.86 -9.47
CA ALA A 121 -5.76 -11.17 -10.85
C ALA A 121 -6.98 -10.93 -11.76
N HIS A 122 -6.74 -10.35 -12.93
CA HIS A 122 -7.77 -10.07 -13.92
C HIS A 122 -7.44 -10.73 -15.26
N PRO A 123 -7.55 -12.07 -15.33
CA PRO A 123 -7.11 -12.83 -16.48
C PRO A 123 -7.99 -12.68 -17.73
N LEU A 124 -9.19 -12.12 -17.60
CA LEU A 124 -10.09 -11.94 -18.74
C LEU A 124 -10.10 -10.50 -19.26
N ALA A 125 -9.32 -9.61 -18.64
CA ALA A 125 -9.14 -8.24 -19.10
C ALA A 125 -8.28 -8.17 -20.38
N SER A 126 -8.36 -7.04 -21.08
CA SER A 126 -7.56 -6.75 -22.28
C SER A 126 -6.82 -5.41 -22.12
N PRO A 127 -5.48 -5.41 -21.90
CA PRO A 127 -4.66 -6.59 -21.61
C PRO A 127 -5.03 -7.24 -20.26
N PRO A 128 -4.69 -8.53 -20.04
CA PRO A 128 -4.76 -9.14 -18.72
C PRO A 128 -3.82 -8.42 -17.76
N TYR A 129 -4.18 -8.34 -16.49
CA TYR A 129 -3.33 -7.67 -15.49
C TYR A 129 -3.51 -8.27 -14.10
N ASP A 130 -2.48 -8.11 -13.28
CA ASP A 130 -2.60 -8.24 -11.83
C ASP A 130 -2.69 -6.85 -11.21
N GLN A 131 -3.35 -6.76 -10.06
CA GLN A 131 -3.58 -5.50 -9.36
C GLN A 131 -3.09 -5.60 -7.93
N LEU A 132 -2.40 -4.56 -7.47
CA LEU A 132 -2.19 -4.25 -6.06
C LEU A 132 -2.84 -2.90 -5.76
N SER A 133 -3.80 -2.87 -4.85
CA SER A 133 -4.54 -1.66 -4.49
C SER A 133 -4.18 -1.17 -3.10
N PHE A 134 -4.01 0.14 -2.96
CA PHE A 134 -3.76 0.83 -1.70
C PHE A 134 -4.98 1.71 -1.40
N ARG A 135 -5.68 1.45 -0.29
CA ARG A 135 -6.89 2.20 0.09
C ARG A 135 -6.58 3.19 1.20
N PHE A 136 -6.89 4.46 0.93
CA PHE A 136 -6.64 5.58 1.83
C PHE A 136 -7.94 6.17 2.35
N GLU A 137 -7.87 6.74 3.55
CA GLU A 137 -8.88 7.63 4.11
C GLU A 137 -8.35 9.05 4.16
N GLY A 138 -9.24 10.04 4.05
CA GLY A 138 -8.89 11.47 4.12
C GLY A 138 -8.52 12.11 2.78
N GLY A 139 -8.14 11.33 1.76
CA GLY A 139 -7.91 11.83 0.40
C GLY A 139 -7.04 10.90 -0.45
N PHE A 140 -6.84 11.28 -1.71
CA PHE A 140 -5.78 10.67 -2.53
C PHE A 140 -4.42 11.27 -2.13
N PRO A 141 -3.41 10.45 -1.83
CA PRO A 141 -2.03 10.92 -1.74
C PRO A 141 -1.48 11.24 -3.13
N GLY A 142 -0.47 12.13 -3.20
CA GLY A 142 0.41 12.17 -4.36
C GLY A 142 1.22 10.89 -4.44
N TYR A 143 1.68 10.45 -5.61
CA TYR A 143 2.56 9.30 -5.70
C TYR A 143 3.50 9.29 -6.90
N GLU A 144 4.54 8.49 -6.75
CA GLU A 144 5.58 8.26 -7.74
C GLU A 144 5.75 6.75 -7.96
N LEU A 145 5.81 6.32 -9.21
CA LEU A 145 6.15 4.95 -9.58
C LEU A 145 7.47 4.91 -10.33
N GLU A 146 8.34 3.97 -9.97
CA GLU A 146 9.63 3.78 -10.64
C GLU A 146 10.10 2.32 -10.51
N TYR A 147 10.52 1.71 -11.61
CA TYR A 147 11.26 0.46 -11.56
C TYR A 147 12.67 0.73 -11.05
N VAL A 148 13.05 0.03 -9.98
CA VAL A 148 14.34 0.18 -9.31
C VAL A 148 15.11 -1.14 -9.31
N PRO A 149 16.45 -1.11 -9.36
CA PRO A 149 17.27 -2.32 -9.31
C PRO A 149 17.25 -3.00 -7.93
N VAL A 150 17.05 -2.22 -6.87
CA VAL A 150 16.95 -2.71 -5.49
C VAL A 150 15.89 -1.91 -4.74
N LEU A 151 15.14 -2.58 -3.86
CA LEU A 151 14.31 -1.90 -2.88
C LEU A 151 15.17 -1.57 -1.66
N THR A 152 15.20 -0.30 -1.27
CA THR A 152 15.94 0.17 -0.10
C THR A 152 14.96 0.69 0.93
N GLY A 153 15.14 0.32 2.20
CA GLY A 153 14.35 0.86 3.30
C GLY A 153 14.71 2.32 3.58
N ASP A 154 13.73 3.20 3.62
CA ASP A 154 13.94 4.66 3.66
C ASP A 154 14.73 5.10 4.90
N ALA A 155 14.37 4.59 6.07
CA ALA A 155 15.02 4.93 7.34
C ALA A 155 16.33 4.18 7.58
N SER A 156 16.43 2.92 7.11
CA SER A 156 17.57 2.05 7.41
C SER A 156 18.69 2.15 6.37
N GLY A 157 18.36 2.53 5.12
CA GLY A 157 19.26 2.42 3.97
C GLY A 157 19.60 0.98 3.58
N LEU A 158 18.98 -0.03 4.21
CA LEU A 158 19.24 -1.44 3.95
C LEU A 158 18.39 -1.94 2.78
N THR A 159 18.97 -2.84 1.99
CA THR A 159 18.23 -3.55 0.94
C THR A 159 17.16 -4.43 1.56
N ILE A 160 15.94 -4.32 1.04
CA ILE A 160 14.81 -5.18 1.40
C ILE A 160 14.78 -6.33 0.39
N PRO A 161 14.90 -7.60 0.84
CA PRO A 161 14.84 -8.75 -0.06
C PRO A 161 13.49 -8.80 -0.79
N MET A 162 13.54 -9.03 -2.10
CA MET A 162 12.37 -9.20 -2.97
C MET A 162 12.44 -10.57 -3.66
N ASP A 163 12.62 -11.63 -2.87
CA ASP A 163 12.84 -12.97 -3.39
C ASP A 163 11.72 -13.43 -4.34
N GLY A 164 12.10 -14.12 -5.42
CA GLY A 164 11.15 -14.64 -6.40
C GLY A 164 10.54 -13.58 -7.34
N THR A 165 11.11 -12.36 -7.36
CA THR A 165 10.80 -11.33 -8.36
C THR A 165 11.89 -11.18 -9.41
N ASP A 166 11.54 -10.75 -10.62
CA ASP A 166 12.51 -10.34 -11.65
C ASP A 166 12.85 -8.85 -11.57
N SER A 167 11.82 -8.01 -11.41
CA SER A 167 11.97 -6.57 -11.29
C SER A 167 11.18 -6.03 -10.09
N ILE A 168 11.52 -4.81 -9.65
CA ILE A 168 10.90 -4.16 -8.50
C ILE A 168 10.33 -2.83 -8.96
N LEU A 169 9.01 -2.68 -8.85
CA LEU A 169 8.32 -1.41 -9.00
C LEU A 169 8.18 -0.75 -7.63
N ARG A 170 8.93 0.32 -7.38
CA ARG A 170 8.78 1.14 -6.18
C ARG A 170 7.60 2.09 -6.37
N VAL A 171 6.79 2.21 -5.33
CA VAL A 171 5.70 3.17 -5.22
C VAL A 171 5.97 4.04 -3.99
N VAL A 172 6.07 5.35 -4.19
CA VAL A 172 6.27 6.34 -3.12
C VAL A 172 5.03 7.21 -3.04
N PHE A 173 4.24 7.07 -1.99
CA PHE A 173 3.13 7.96 -1.68
C PHE A 173 3.65 9.18 -0.90
N ARG A 174 3.24 10.38 -1.29
CA ARG A 174 3.59 11.66 -0.68
C ARG A 174 2.35 12.27 -0.03
N LEU A 175 2.58 12.99 1.07
CA LEU A 175 1.52 13.50 1.94
C LEU A 175 0.61 12.34 2.40
N ALA A 176 1.21 11.24 2.84
CA ALA A 176 0.52 10.03 3.27
C ALA A 176 1.15 9.47 4.54
N GLN A 177 0.40 8.68 5.30
CA GLN A 177 0.92 7.91 6.44
C GLN A 177 0.31 6.51 6.47
N ALA A 178 1.02 5.55 7.05
CA ALA A 178 0.53 4.18 7.27
C ALA A 178 0.59 3.79 8.77
N HIS A 179 0.57 4.80 9.65
CA HIS A 179 0.52 4.67 11.11
C HIS A 179 -0.52 5.61 11.75
N THR A 180 -0.94 5.25 12.95
CA THR A 180 -1.70 6.07 13.90
C THR A 180 -0.77 6.99 14.69
N GLU A 181 -1.30 7.97 15.41
CA GLU A 181 -0.53 8.88 16.28
C GLU A 181 0.39 8.12 17.27
N ASP A 182 -0.07 6.98 17.79
CA ASP A 182 0.72 6.14 18.72
C ASP A 182 1.82 5.29 18.02
N GLY A 183 2.02 5.47 16.70
CA GLY A 183 3.01 4.73 15.90
C GLY A 183 2.60 3.30 15.51
N ILE A 184 1.35 2.90 15.77
CA ILE A 184 0.81 1.59 15.36
C ILE A 184 0.41 1.65 13.89
N SER A 185 0.59 0.57 13.13
CA SER A 185 0.15 0.56 11.72
C SER A 185 -1.35 0.85 11.60
N SER A 186 -1.70 1.73 10.66
CA SER A 186 -3.09 1.99 10.28
C SER A 186 -3.63 0.98 9.27
N VAL A 187 -2.78 0.11 8.71
CA VAL A 187 -3.18 -0.92 7.75
C VAL A 187 -3.86 -2.06 8.50
N LEU A 188 -5.18 -2.15 8.36
CA LEU A 188 -6.03 -3.12 9.06
C LEU A 188 -6.12 -4.45 8.31
N GLU A 189 -6.08 -4.39 6.98
CA GLU A 189 -6.24 -5.54 6.11
C GLU A 189 -5.21 -5.51 4.99
N ALA A 190 -4.54 -6.64 4.76
CA ALA A 190 -3.59 -6.81 3.67
C ALA A 190 -3.48 -8.28 3.27
N PRO A 191 -3.22 -8.61 1.98
CA PRO A 191 -2.87 -9.96 1.59
C PRO A 191 -1.53 -10.39 2.23
N ARG A 192 -1.15 -11.65 2.05
CA ARG A 192 0.22 -12.08 2.38
C ARG A 192 1.20 -11.36 1.46
N GLU A 193 2.37 -10.99 1.98
CA GLU A 193 3.42 -10.33 1.19
C GLU A 193 3.78 -11.10 -0.08
N ALA A 194 3.92 -12.43 0.02
CA ALA A 194 4.04 -13.32 -1.14
C ALA A 194 2.64 -13.53 -1.77
N VAL A 195 2.30 -12.62 -2.68
CA VAL A 195 1.01 -12.55 -3.38
C VAL A 195 0.85 -13.70 -4.38
N GLY A 196 1.91 -14.06 -5.09
CA GLY A 196 1.97 -15.24 -5.95
C GLY A 196 1.08 -15.20 -7.20
N LEU A 197 0.72 -14.00 -7.68
CA LEU A 197 0.06 -13.83 -8.96
C LEU A 197 1.08 -13.85 -10.11
N ALA A 198 0.60 -13.92 -11.35
CA ALA A 198 1.44 -14.17 -12.54
C ALA A 198 2.44 -13.04 -12.83
N ALA A 199 1.99 -11.80 -12.70
CA ALA A 199 2.76 -10.58 -12.86
C ALA A 199 3.16 -9.96 -11.52
N ILE A 200 2.34 -10.06 -10.47
CA ILE A 200 2.67 -9.55 -9.12
C ILE A 200 3.02 -10.72 -8.19
N THR A 201 4.31 -10.90 -7.93
CA THR A 201 4.80 -12.03 -7.13
C THR A 201 4.76 -11.75 -5.64
N ARG A 202 5.09 -10.51 -5.26
CA ARG A 202 5.09 -10.07 -3.87
C ARG A 202 5.00 -8.55 -3.72
N TYR A 203 4.88 -8.08 -2.49
CA TYR A 203 5.14 -6.69 -2.12
C TYR A 203 5.81 -6.60 -0.75
N ALA A 204 6.42 -5.45 -0.45
CA ALA A 204 7.02 -5.18 0.85
C ALA A 204 6.94 -3.68 1.19
N PRO A 205 6.70 -3.30 2.46
CA PRO A 205 6.87 -1.93 2.91
C PRO A 205 8.36 -1.55 2.90
N ALA A 206 8.65 -0.31 2.51
CA ALA A 206 10.00 0.25 2.47
C ALA A 206 10.16 1.51 3.32
N GLY A 207 9.08 2.15 3.75
CA GLY A 207 9.15 3.27 4.68
C GLY A 207 7.78 3.86 4.98
N ASP A 208 7.69 4.51 6.14
CA ASP A 208 6.54 5.33 6.56
C ASP A 208 7.08 6.40 7.52
N PHE A 209 7.40 7.58 6.99
CA PHE A 209 8.00 8.66 7.75
C PHE A 209 7.77 10.02 7.08
N GLU A 210 7.55 11.08 7.88
CA GLU A 210 7.43 12.48 7.41
C GLU A 210 6.45 12.69 6.24
N GLY A 211 5.34 11.96 6.26
CA GLY A 211 4.33 12.04 5.21
C GLY A 211 4.71 11.31 3.92
N THR A 212 5.68 10.39 3.97
CA THR A 212 6.07 9.53 2.87
C THR A 212 5.84 8.08 3.25
N VAL A 213 5.09 7.35 2.41
CA VAL A 213 4.88 5.90 2.55
C VAL A 213 5.41 5.22 1.30
N THR A 214 6.37 4.31 1.47
CA THR A 214 7.02 3.62 0.35
C THR A 214 6.72 2.13 0.38
N TYR A 215 6.40 1.58 -0.78
CA TYR A 215 6.27 0.13 -1.01
C TYR A 215 7.09 -0.29 -2.22
N GLY A 216 7.56 -1.54 -2.22
CA GLY A 216 8.03 -2.21 -3.42
C GLY A 216 7.05 -3.30 -3.84
N ILE A 217 6.79 -3.39 -5.14
CA ILE A 217 5.98 -4.42 -5.78
C ILE A 217 6.94 -5.28 -6.61
N GLY A 218 6.97 -6.58 -6.32
CA GLY A 218 7.71 -7.56 -7.09
C GLY A 218 6.95 -7.89 -8.37
N VAL A 219 7.55 -7.56 -9.51
CA VAL A 219 7.02 -7.81 -10.85
C VAL A 219 7.75 -8.96 -11.54
N GLY A 220 6.97 -9.93 -12.03
CA GLY A 220 7.43 -11.09 -12.77
C GLY A 220 8.15 -12.13 -11.91
N HIS A 221 8.35 -13.31 -12.48
CA HIS A 221 9.15 -14.39 -11.88
C HIS A 221 10.59 -14.39 -12.43
N PRO A 222 11.58 -14.99 -11.74
CA PRO A 222 12.97 -15.09 -12.18
C PRO A 222 13.14 -16.00 -13.41
N VAL A 223 12.58 -15.59 -14.54
CA VAL A 223 12.85 -16.10 -15.87
C VAL A 223 13.67 -15.05 -16.59
N PRO A 224 14.67 -15.42 -17.41
CA PRO A 224 15.48 -14.47 -18.14
C PRO A 224 14.63 -13.73 -19.19
N SER A 225 13.99 -12.65 -18.77
CA SER A 225 13.16 -11.81 -19.62
C SER A 225 13.44 -10.35 -19.30
N THR A 226 14.15 -9.65 -20.19
CA THR A 226 14.35 -8.19 -20.12
C THR A 226 13.07 -7.45 -20.52
N VAL A 227 11.93 -7.85 -19.96
CA VAL A 227 10.63 -7.33 -20.35
C VAL A 227 10.32 -6.11 -19.52
N ASN A 228 10.39 -4.95 -20.18
CA ASN A 228 9.86 -3.71 -19.65
C ASN A 228 8.34 -3.89 -19.49
N THR A 229 7.91 -4.15 -18.26
CA THR A 229 6.52 -4.47 -17.98
C THR A 229 5.73 -3.19 -17.78
N ALA A 230 4.71 -3.00 -18.62
CA ALA A 230 3.85 -1.84 -18.55
C ALA A 230 3.00 -1.86 -17.28
N VAL A 231 2.78 -0.67 -16.72
CA VAL A 231 1.96 -0.43 -15.54
C VAL A 231 0.90 0.60 -15.89
N ARG A 232 -0.27 0.48 -15.26
CA ARG A 232 -1.35 1.46 -15.29
C ARG A 232 -1.81 1.72 -13.85
N VAL A 233 -2.28 2.94 -13.57
CA VAL A 233 -2.86 3.28 -12.28
C VAL A 233 -4.29 3.76 -12.45
N TYR A 234 -5.20 3.16 -11.67
CA TYR A 234 -6.56 3.65 -11.49
C TYR A 234 -6.69 4.31 -10.13
N GLU A 235 -7.42 5.42 -10.12
CA GLU A 235 -7.89 6.08 -8.92
C GLU A 235 -9.39 5.92 -8.83
N VAL A 236 -9.87 5.42 -7.69
CA VAL A 236 -11.30 5.24 -7.43
C VAL A 236 -11.64 5.89 -6.10
N GLU A 237 -12.53 6.88 -6.13
CA GLU A 237 -13.18 7.38 -4.92
C GLU A 237 -14.50 6.66 -4.75
N ARG A 238 -14.74 6.14 -3.55
CA ARG A 238 -15.97 5.42 -3.25
C ARG A 238 -16.40 5.64 -1.81
N ILE A 239 -17.67 5.37 -1.56
CA ILE A 239 -18.21 5.24 -0.22
C ILE A 239 -18.41 3.76 0.06
N GLU A 240 -17.84 3.29 1.17
CA GLU A 240 -18.08 1.96 1.72
C GLU A 240 -18.51 2.11 3.17
N GLN A 241 -19.67 1.54 3.53
CA GLN A 241 -20.23 1.63 4.90
C GLN A 241 -20.28 3.08 5.45
N GLY A 242 -20.54 4.06 4.57
CA GLY A 242 -20.62 5.48 4.93
C GLY A 242 -19.27 6.21 5.04
N ARG A 243 -18.14 5.55 4.77
CA ARG A 243 -16.79 6.15 4.80
C ARG A 243 -16.29 6.45 3.39
N HIS A 244 -15.67 7.61 3.20
CA HIS A 244 -14.98 7.94 1.94
C HIS A 244 -13.64 7.21 1.88
N LEU A 245 -13.46 6.40 0.83
CA LEU A 245 -12.25 5.68 0.54
C LEU A 245 -11.68 6.12 -0.81
N TYR A 246 -10.36 6.27 -0.83
CA TYR A 246 -9.57 6.70 -1.97
C TYR A 246 -8.61 5.59 -2.35
N VAL A 247 -8.90 4.89 -3.45
CA VAL A 247 -8.16 3.69 -3.85
C VAL A 247 -7.19 4.03 -4.97
N VAL A 248 -5.90 3.79 -4.74
CA VAL A 248 -4.87 3.80 -5.78
C VAL A 248 -4.59 2.34 -6.17
N ALA A 249 -5.08 1.94 -7.34
CA ALA A 249 -4.93 0.59 -7.87
C ALA A 249 -3.81 0.55 -8.91
N VAL A 250 -2.67 -0.02 -8.53
CA VAL A 250 -1.52 -0.25 -9.41
C VAL A 250 -1.74 -1.56 -10.14
N GLN A 251 -1.83 -1.49 -11.47
CA GLN A 251 -2.09 -2.64 -12.34
C GLN A 251 -0.86 -2.93 -13.18
N VAL A 252 -0.41 -4.17 -13.15
CA VAL A 252 0.78 -4.65 -13.87
C VAL A 252 0.31 -5.54 -15.02
N ASP A 253 0.74 -5.25 -16.24
CA ASP A 253 0.38 -6.01 -17.43
C ASP A 253 0.86 -7.47 -17.28
N ALA A 254 -0.09 -8.41 -17.30
CA ALA A 254 0.19 -9.82 -17.12
C ALA A 254 0.34 -10.59 -18.44
N SER A 255 0.28 -9.90 -19.58
CA SER A 255 0.44 -10.50 -20.91
C SER A 255 1.75 -11.30 -21.07
N PRO A 256 2.90 -10.88 -20.52
CA PRO A 256 4.15 -11.62 -20.66
C PRO A 256 4.17 -13.00 -19.97
N TRP A 257 3.24 -13.28 -19.05
CA TRP A 257 3.24 -14.50 -18.22
C TRP A 257 2.00 -15.38 -18.46
N ARG A 258 1.44 -15.32 -19.68
CA ARG A 258 0.38 -16.22 -20.14
C ARG A 258 0.89 -17.40 -20.95
#